data_AF-A0A554K7L1-F1
#
_entry.id   AF-A0A554K7L1-F1
#
_cell.length_a   1.000
_cell.length_b   1.000
_cell.length_c   1.000
_cell.angle_alpha   90.00
_cell.angle_beta   90.00
_cell.angle_gamma   90.00
#
_symmetry.space_group_name_H-M   'P 1'
#
loop_
_entity.id
_entity.type
_entity.pdbx_description
1 polymer ?
#
loop_
_entity_poly.entity_id
_entity_poly.type
_entity_poly.pdbx_seq_one_letter_code
_entity_poly.pdbx_strand_id
1 'polypeptide(L)' 'MTSSKPASIVSGTVVEVGPESVSVRAEGGVWLVPRACLPQTMRAGDRVTLCALAADAADREELAKTLLNTLLSS' A
#
# COMPACT_ATOMS: atom_id res chain seq x y z
N MET A 1 2.17 17.20 18.30
CA MET A 1 2.48 17.67 16.94
C MET A 1 2.57 16.43 16.05
N THR A 2 1.51 16.08 15.33
CA THR A 2 1.53 14.93 14.42
C THR A 2 2.35 15.32 13.19
N SER A 3 3.60 14.84 13.14
CA SER A 3 4.44 14.94 11.96
C SER A 3 3.90 13.97 10.91
N SER A 4 2.87 14.39 10.18
CA SER A 4 2.36 13.65 9.03
C SER A 4 3.45 13.65 7.96
N LYS A 5 4.20 12.55 7.82
CA LYS A 5 5.06 12.35 6.66
C LYS A 5 4.21 12.59 5.41
N PRO A 6 4.67 13.39 4.43
CA PRO A 6 3.88 13.69 3.25
C PRO A 6 3.53 12.38 2.54
N ALA A 7 2.24 12.20 2.24
CA ALA A 7 1.79 11.13 1.37
C ALA A 7 2.47 11.34 0.00
N SER A 8 3.19 10.34 -0.48
CA SER A 8 3.79 10.39 -1.80
C SER A 8 2.73 10.01 -2.83
N ILE A 9 2.39 10.93 -3.71
CA ILE A 9 1.47 10.70 -4.82
C ILE A 9 2.26 10.15 -6.00
N VAL A 10 1.87 8.98 -6.50
CA VAL A 10 2.52 8.28 -7.61
C VAL A 10 1.50 8.00 -8.69
N SER A 11 1.66 8.59 -9.87
CA SER A 11 0.84 8.29 -11.04
C SER A 11 1.53 7.27 -11.93
N GLY A 12 0.75 6.30 -12.44
CA GLY A 12 1.28 5.22 -13.26
C GLY A 12 0.22 4.56 -14.12
N THR A 13 0.63 3.51 -14.83
CA THR A 13 -0.22 2.72 -15.70
C THR A 13 -0.23 1.27 -15.21
N VAL A 14 -1.40 0.66 -15.13
CA VAL A 14 -1.55 -0.75 -14.81
C VAL A 14 -0.96 -1.60 -15.93
N VAL A 15 -0.02 -2.48 -15.59
CA VAL A 15 0.64 -3.38 -16.54
C VAL A 15 0.00 -4.77 -16.47
N GLU A 16 -0.34 -5.23 -15.26
CA GLU A 16 -0.89 -6.56 -15.03
C GLU A 16 -1.85 -6.54 -13.83
N VAL A 17 -2.95 -7.28 -13.94
CA VAL A 17 -3.94 -7.46 -12.87
C VAL A 17 -3.94 -8.94 -12.48
N GLY A 18 -3.29 -9.26 -11.36
CA GLY A 18 -3.32 -10.56 -10.75
C GLY A 18 -4.52 -10.72 -9.80
N PRO A 19 -4.71 -11.93 -9.24
CA PRO A 19 -5.80 -12.20 -8.29
C PRO A 19 -5.62 -11.44 -6.97
N GLU A 20 -4.39 -11.34 -6.46
CA GLU A 20 -4.07 -10.76 -5.15
C GLU A 20 -3.43 -9.36 -5.25
N SER A 21 -2.81 -9.05 -6.39
CA SER A 21 -2.04 -7.82 -6.60
C SER A 21 -2.18 -7.28 -8.02
N VAL A 22 -1.88 -6.00 -8.18
CA VAL A 22 -1.87 -5.27 -9.45
C VAL A 22 -0.51 -4.61 -9.61
N SER A 23 0.11 -4.82 -10.75
CA SER A 23 1.39 -4.23 -11.11
C SER A 23 1.16 -2.90 -11.81
N VAL A 24 1.68 -1.82 -11.25
CA VAL A 24 1.56 -0.46 -11.79
C VAL A 24 2.94 0.06 -12.15
N ARG A 25 3.18 0.37 -13.43
CA ARG A 25 4.41 1.04 -13.86
C ARG A 25 4.26 2.54 -13.65
N ALA A 26 5.13 3.11 -12.85
CA ALA A 26 5.18 4.54 -12.57
C ALA A 26 6.62 5.06 -12.75
N GLU A 27 6.81 6.37 -12.54
CA GLU A 27 8.14 6.95 -12.50
C GLU A 27 8.96 6.28 -11.37
N GLY A 28 10.15 5.77 -11.71
CA GLY A 28 11.02 5.07 -10.77
C GLY A 28 10.83 3.55 -10.69
N GLY A 29 9.84 2.95 -11.38
CA GLY A 29 9.77 1.49 -11.52
C GLY A 29 8.36 0.89 -11.55
N VAL A 30 8.26 -0.38 -11.17
CA VAL A 30 6.99 -1.11 -11.06
C VAL A 30 6.62 -1.24 -9.59
N TRP A 31 5.41 -0.81 -9.26
CA TRP A 31 4.82 -0.88 -7.93
C TRP A 31 3.82 -2.04 -7.88
N LEU A 32 3.91 -2.84 -6.82
CA LEU A 32 2.92 -3.88 -6.53
C LEU A 32 1.89 -3.30 -5.55
N VAL A 33 0.64 -3.21 -6.01
CA VAL A 33 -0.48 -2.69 -5.23
C VAL A 33 -1.42 -3.84 -4.87
N PRO A 34 -1.88 -3.97 -3.62
CA PRO A 34 -2.86 -4.99 -3.26
C PRO A 34 -4.16 -4.83 -4.07
N ARG A 35 -4.70 -5.94 -4.58
CA ARG A 35 -5.93 -5.93 -5.39
C ARG A 35 -7.12 -5.33 -4.64
N ALA A 36 -7.17 -5.55 -3.33
CA ALA A 36 -8.20 -5.03 -2.43
C ALA A 36 -8.24 -3.49 -2.37
N CYS A 37 -7.14 -2.80 -2.68
CA CYS A 37 -7.08 -1.34 -2.70
C CYS A 37 -7.57 -0.73 -4.02
N LEU A 38 -7.92 -1.56 -5.01
CA LEU A 38 -8.23 -1.12 -6.37
C LEU A 38 -9.62 -1.60 -6.81
N PRO A 39 -10.35 -0.81 -7.62
CA PRO A 39 -11.65 -1.19 -8.18
C PRO A 39 -11.59 -2.53 -8.92
N GLN A 40 -12.61 -3.38 -8.74
CA GLN A 40 -12.67 -4.68 -9.43
C GLN A 40 -12.71 -4.54 -10.96
N THR A 41 -13.16 -3.41 -11.47
CA THR A 41 -13.25 -3.10 -12.91
C THR A 41 -11.92 -2.74 -13.57
N MET A 42 -10.84 -2.57 -12.80
CA MET A 42 -9.52 -2.15 -13.29
C MET A 42 -8.88 -3.18 -14.22
N ARG A 43 -8.23 -2.70 -15.28
CA ARG A 43 -7.62 -3.51 -16.34
C ARG A 43 -6.20 -3.04 -16.65
N ALA A 44 -5.44 -3.91 -17.31
CA ALA A 44 -4.16 -3.52 -17.90
C ALA A 44 -4.36 -2.39 -18.93
N GLY A 45 -3.48 -1.39 -18.88
CA GLY A 45 -3.55 -0.16 -19.67
C GLY A 45 -4.22 1.02 -18.96
N ASP A 46 -4.96 0.78 -17.88
CA ASP A 46 -5.62 1.86 -17.13
C ASP A 46 -4.58 2.77 -16.45
N ARG A 47 -4.86 4.08 -16.44
CA ARG A 47 -4.09 5.06 -15.67
C ARG A 47 -4.61 5.14 -14.25
N VAL A 48 -3.69 5.14 -13.29
CA VAL A 48 -4.00 5.20 -11.86
C VAL A 48 -3.11 6.22 -11.17
N THR A 49 -3.65 6.82 -10.11
CA THR A 49 -2.88 7.66 -9.18
C THR A 49 -3.00 7.05 -7.80
N LEU A 50 -1.86 6.68 -7.23
CA LEU A 50 -1.73 5.99 -5.96
C LEU A 50 -1.22 6.99 -4.92
N CYS A 51 -1.85 7.03 -3.76
CA CYS A 51 -1.32 7.75 -2.60
C CYS A 51 -0.59 6.75 -1.71
N ALA A 52 0.73 6.73 -1.80
CA ALA A 52 1.57 5.97 -0.87
C ALA A 52 1.66 6.75 0.45
N LEU A 53 0.84 6.34 1.42
CA LEU A 53 1.04 6.76 2.80
C LEU A 53 2.34 6.09 3.27
N ALA A 54 3.28 6.88 3.78
CA ALA A 54 4.37 6.34 4.55
C ALA A 54 3.73 5.67 5.77
N ALA A 55 3.60 4.33 5.75
CA ALA A 55 3.17 3.59 6.92
C ALA A 55 4.19 3.94 8.01
N ASP A 56 3.72 4.62 9.06
CA ASP A 56 4.58 5.00 10.16
C ASP A 56 5.12 3.70 10.76
N ALA A 57 6.43 3.48 10.68
CA ALA A 57 7.05 2.28 11.22
C ALA A 57 6.75 2.13 12.73
N ALA A 58 6.45 3.26 13.40
CA ALA A 58 6.01 3.31 14.77
C ALA A 58 4.66 2.61 15.01
N ASP A 59 3.66 2.79 14.14
CA ASP A 59 2.34 2.14 14.27
C ASP A 59 2.46 0.61 14.17
N ARG A 60 3.34 0.10 13.29
CA ARG A 60 3.56 -1.35 13.15
C ARG A 60 4.27 -1.95 14.37
N GLU A 61 5.22 -1.24 14.97
CA GLU A 61 5.90 -1.72 16.16
C GLU A 61 4.97 -1.73 17.38
N GLU A 62 4.11 -0.73 17.53
CA GLU A 62 3.11 -0.67 18.60
C GLU A 62 2.05 -1.78 18.47
N LEU A 63 1.60 -2.05 17.24
CA LEU A 63 0.65 -3.14 16.96
C LEU A 63 1.29 -4.51 17.21
N ALA A 64 2.57 -4.70 16.84
CA ALA A 64 3.31 -5.93 17.11
C ALA A 64 3.54 -6.16 18.62
N LYS A 65 3.91 -5.10 19.36
CA LYS A 65 4.05 -5.15 20.83
C LYS A 65 2.72 -5.48 21.52
N THR A 66 1.64 -4.87 21.06
CA THR A 66 0.28 -5.14 21.58
C THR A 66 -0.12 -6.59 21.35
N LEU A 67 0.06 -7.12 20.14
CA LEU A 67 -0.25 -8.51 19.81
C LEU A 67 0.61 -9.51 20.61
N LEU A 68 1.91 -9.24 20.77
CA LEU A 68 2.80 -10.05 21.60
C LEU A 68 2.35 -10.07 23.07
N ASN A 69 1.96 -8.91 23.61
CA ASN A 69 1.46 -8.84 24.99
C ASN A 69 0.15 -9.59 25.18
N THR A 70 -0.77 -9.53 24.21
CA THR A 70 -2.02 -10.29 24.27
C THR A 70 -1.79 -11.80 24.25
N LEU A 71 -0.84 -12.27 23.42
CA LEU A 71 -0.48 -13.69 23.33
C LEU A 71 0.27 -14.21 24.56
N LEU A 72 1.10 -13.39 25.20
CA LEU A 72 1.86 -13.75 26.41
C LEU A 72 1.03 -13.66 27.70
N SER A 73 -0.14 -13.03 27.64
CA SER A 73 -1.07 -12.88 28.77
C SER A 73 -2.20 -13.93 28.79
N SER A 74 -2.19 -14.88 27.84
CA SER A 74 -3.03 -16.09 27.84
C SER A 74 -2.21 -17.31 28.26
#